data_AF-A0A349BWH5-F1
#
_entry.id   AF-A0A349BWH5-F1
#
_cell.length_a   1.000
_cell.length_b   1.000
_cell.length_c   1.000
_cell.angle_alpha   90.00
_cell.angle_beta   90.00
_cell.angle_gamma   90.00
#
_symmetry.space_group_name_H-M   'P 1'
#
loop_
_entity.id
_entity.type
_entity.pdbx_description
1 polymer ?
#
loop_
_entity_poly.entity_id
_entity_poly.type
_entity_poly.pdbx_seq_one_letter_code
_entity_poly.pdbx_strand_id
1 'polypeptide(L)'
;MTLIYAMLIFAGALVFACGIYAFHLLARYENTIGGTVKNALLLSLASFPRTLCMLASYALFWAAVLIFAMYLFPVILLFGATLPAYICALLIEPVFRRL
;
A
#
# COMPACT_ATOMS: atom_id res chain seq x y z
N MET A 1 -2.14 18.46 20.89
CA MET A 1 -2.31 16.99 20.91
C MET A 1 -2.92 16.48 19.59
N THR A 2 -4.12 16.90 19.19
CA THR A 2 -4.80 16.41 17.96
C THR A 2 -4.03 16.64 16.65
N LEU A 3 -3.41 17.82 16.46
CA LEU A 3 -2.65 18.13 15.25
C LEU A 3 -1.41 17.24 15.06
N ILE A 4 -0.72 16.91 16.15
CA ILE A 4 0.48 16.07 16.13
C ILE A 4 0.12 14.65 15.68
N TYR A 5 -0.98 14.10 16.19
CA TYR A 5 -1.47 12.79 15.77
C TYR A 5 -1.88 12.77 14.30
N ALA A 6 -2.55 13.81 13.80
CA ALA A 6 -2.93 13.92 12.40
C ALA A 6 -1.71 13.94 11.47
N MET A 7 -0.66 14.70 11.82
CA MET A 7 0.60 14.72 11.08
C MET A 7 1.30 13.36 11.07
N LEU A 8 1.34 12.68 12.21
CA LEU A 8 1.92 11.33 12.33
C LEU A 8 1.19 10.29 11.47
N ILE A 9 -0.14 10.30 11.50
CA ILE A 9 -0.96 9.38 10.69
C ILE A 9 -0.72 9.64 9.20
N PHE A 10 -0.70 10.91 8.79
CA PHE A 10 -0.44 11.28 7.40
C PHE A 10 0.95 10.85 6.94
N ALA A 11 1.98 11.15 7.74
CA ALA A 11 3.36 10.74 7.43
C ALA A 11 3.48 9.21 7.35
N GLY A 12 2.87 8.49 8.29
CA GLY A 12 2.85 7.02 8.29
C GLY A 12 2.16 6.43 7.05
N ALA A 13 0.99 6.98 6.68
CA ALA A 13 0.27 6.55 5.47
C ALA A 13 1.09 6.79 4.20
N LEU A 14 1.81 7.92 4.12
CA LEU A 14 2.67 8.25 2.98
C LEU A 14 3.87 7.29 2.89
N VAL A 15 4.54 7.02 4.00
CA VAL A 15 5.65 6.04 4.05
C VAL A 15 5.16 4.64 3.68
N PHE A 16 4.00 4.23 4.18
CA PHE A 16 3.41 2.93 3.86
C PHE A 16 3.08 2.82 2.37
N ALA A 17 2.44 3.85 1.79
CA ALA A 17 2.16 3.89 0.36
C ALA A 17 3.46 3.81 -0.46
N CYS A 18 4.48 4.61 -0.11
CA CYS A 18 5.79 4.53 -0.77
C CYS A 18 6.42 3.14 -0.68
N GLY A 19 6.29 2.44 0.45
CA GLY A 19 6.75 1.07 0.60
C GLY A 19 6.07 0.11 -0.39
N ILE A 20 4.75 0.23 -0.56
CA ILE A 20 4.02 -0.60 -1.53
C ILE A 20 4.51 -0.31 -2.97
N TYR A 21 4.63 0.96 -3.37
CA TYR A 21 5.13 1.32 -4.70
C TYR A 21 6.59 0.90 -4.91
N ALA A 22 7.44 1.05 -3.90
CA ALA A 22 8.83 0.62 -3.95
C ALA A 22 8.92 -0.89 -4.20
N PHE A 23 8.15 -1.70 -3.48
CA PHE A 23 8.13 -3.15 -3.69
C PHE A 23 7.78 -3.52 -5.15
N HIS A 24 6.76 -2.88 -5.72
CA HIS A 24 6.37 -3.12 -7.11
C HIS A 24 7.43 -2.65 -8.11
N LEU A 25 8.11 -1.54 -7.83
CA LEU A 25 9.22 -1.05 -8.66
C LEU A 25 10.42 -1.99 -8.60
N LEU A 26 10.82 -2.49 -7.42
CA LEU A 26 11.88 -3.49 -7.28
C LEU A 26 11.54 -4.78 -8.03
N ALA A 27 10.28 -5.21 -8.00
CA ALA A 27 9.85 -6.46 -8.63
C ALA A 27 9.86 -6.40 -10.17
N ARG A 28 9.79 -5.20 -10.77
CA ARG A 28 9.61 -5.03 -12.22
C ARG A 28 10.78 -4.31 -12.91
N TYR A 29 11.52 -3.47 -12.20
CA TYR A 29 12.56 -2.64 -12.77
C TYR A 29 13.89 -2.80 -12.00
N GLU A 30 14.97 -2.94 -12.75
CA GLU A 30 16.34 -2.89 -12.23
C GLU A 30 16.76 -1.42 -12.02
N ASN A 31 16.31 -0.82 -10.91
CA ASN A 31 16.69 0.52 -10.50
C ASN A 31 17.65 0.49 -9.31
N THR A 32 18.57 1.45 -9.24
CA THR A 32 19.38 1.66 -8.03
C THR A 32 18.47 2.03 -6.84
N ILE A 33 18.89 1.71 -5.62
CA ILE A 33 18.09 1.94 -4.39
C ILE A 33 17.59 3.40 -4.32
N GLY A 34 18.46 4.37 -4.64
CA GLY A 34 18.10 5.79 -4.67
C GLY A 34 17.11 6.17 -5.78
N GLY A 35 17.19 5.52 -6.95
CA GLY A 35 16.23 5.68 -8.05
C GLY A 35 14.84 5.15 -7.69
N THR A 36 14.79 3.98 -7.03
CA THR A 36 13.53 3.37 -6.62
C THR A 36 12.78 4.22 -5.59
N VAL A 37 13.48 4.75 -4.57
CA VAL A 37 12.84 5.60 -3.56
C VAL A 37 12.27 6.88 -4.19
N LYS A 38 13.01 7.53 -5.09
CA LYS A 38 12.53 8.73 -5.80
C LYS A 38 11.33 8.41 -6.69
N ASN A 39 11.39 7.34 -7.46
CA ASN A 39 10.29 6.93 -8.34
C ASN A 39 9.05 6.51 -7.54
N ALA A 40 9.23 5.82 -6.41
CA ALA A 40 8.13 5.43 -5.53
C ALA A 40 7.43 6.64 -4.90
N LEU A 41 8.19 7.67 -4.51
CA LEU A 41 7.65 8.94 -4.02
C LEU A 41 6.89 9.71 -5.11
N LEU A 42 7.44 9.77 -6.31
CA LEU A 42 6.78 10.43 -7.44
C LEU A 42 5.49 9.70 -7.82
N LEU A 43 5.51 8.36 -7.88
CA LEU A 43 4.33 7.54 -8.17
C LEU A 43 3.26 7.66 -7.08
N SER A 44 3.64 7.72 -5.81
CA SER A 44 2.69 7.84 -4.71
C SER A 44 1.97 9.20 -4.70
N LEU A 45 2.65 10.28 -5.10
CA LEU A 45 2.02 11.59 -5.30
C LEU A 45 1.22 11.67 -6.61
N ALA A 46 1.81 11.20 -7.73
CA ALA A 46 1.18 11.27 -9.04
C ALA A 46 -0.09 10.41 -9.13
N SER A 47 -0.13 9.31 -8.38
CA SER A 47 -1.24 8.35 -8.38
C SER A 47 -2.18 8.54 -7.16
N PHE A 48 -2.40 9.78 -6.71
CA PHE A 48 -3.22 10.10 -5.53
C PHE A 48 -4.57 9.37 -5.41
N PRO A 49 -5.42 9.26 -6.46
CA PRO A 49 -6.68 8.53 -6.33
C PRO A 49 -6.46 7.03 -6.11
N ARG A 50 -5.41 6.45 -6.69
CA ARG A 50 -5.10 5.03 -6.53
C ARG A 50 -4.43 4.75 -5.18
N THR A 51 -3.55 5.63 -4.71
CA THR A 51 -2.96 5.51 -3.37
C THR A 51 -4.03 5.54 -2.28
N LEU A 52 -5.06 6.38 -2.43
CA LEU A 52 -6.24 6.36 -1.56
C LEU A 52 -6.97 5.01 -1.61
N CYS A 53 -7.22 4.45 -2.79
CA CYS A 53 -7.85 3.13 -2.91
C CYS A 53 -7.01 2.01 -2.28
N MET A 54 -5.68 2.06 -2.40
CA MET A 54 -4.77 1.09 -1.79
C MET A 54 -4.73 1.18 -0.27
N LEU A 55 -4.72 2.41 0.27
CA LEU A 55 -4.81 2.63 1.70
C LEU A 55 -6.17 2.17 2.22
N ALA A 56 -7.25 2.45 1.49
CA ALA A 56 -8.60 2.00 1.83
C ALA A 56 -8.71 0.47 1.83
N SER A 57 -8.12 -0.23 0.85
CA SER A 57 -8.16 -1.70 0.82
C SER A 57 -7.42 -2.33 2.01
N TYR A 58 -6.26 -1.78 2.38
CA TYR A 58 -5.52 -2.22 3.57
C TYR A 58 -6.27 -1.90 4.87
N ALA A 59 -6.83 -0.69 4.98
CA ALA A 59 -7.60 -0.27 6.16
C ALA A 59 -8.85 -1.13 6.34
N LEU A 60 -9.58 -1.41 5.26
CA LEU A 60 -10.77 -2.26 5.27
C LEU A 60 -10.41 -3.70 5.64
N PHE A 61 -9.33 -4.24 5.08
CA PHE A 61 -8.86 -5.59 5.40
C PHE A 61 -8.51 -5.72 6.88
N TRP A 62 -7.69 -4.81 7.42
CA TRP A 62 -7.31 -4.84 8.83
C TRP A 62 -8.50 -4.57 9.77
N ALA A 63 -9.41 -3.68 9.40
CA ALA A 63 -10.65 -3.46 10.16
C ALA A 63 -11.52 -4.73 10.20
N ALA A 64 -11.68 -5.42 9.07
CA ALA A 64 -12.41 -6.68 8.99
C ALA A 64 -11.74 -7.77 9.85
N VAL A 65 -10.41 -7.87 9.81
CA VAL A 65 -9.65 -8.78 10.67
C VAL A 65 -9.90 -8.48 12.15
N LEU A 66 -9.93 -7.21 12.57
CA LEU A 66 -10.17 -6.84 13.97
C LEU A 66 -11.60 -7.15 14.44
N ILE A 67 -12.60 -6.92 13.58
CA ILE A 67 -14.02 -7.14 13.91
C ILE A 67 -14.38 -8.64 13.91
N PHE A 68 -13.84 -9.39 12.95
CA PHE A 68 -14.21 -10.78 12.69
C PHE A 68 -13.08 -11.77 13.00
N ALA A 69 -12.13 -11.41 13.88
CA ALA A 69 -10.87 -12.13 14.11
C ALA A 69 -11.04 -13.66 14.29
N MET A 70 -12.05 -14.08 15.05
CA MET A 70 -12.31 -15.50 15.34
C MET A 70 -12.78 -16.28 14.10
N TYR A 71 -13.49 -15.63 13.18
CA TYR A 71 -14.01 -16.25 11.95
C TYR A 71 -13.04 -16.14 10.78
N LEU A 72 -12.24 -15.07 10.74
CA LEU A 72 -11.24 -14.85 9.69
C LEU A 72 -9.92 -15.57 9.94
N PHE A 73 -9.73 -16.23 11.09
CA PHE A 73 -8.52 -16.97 11.43
C PHE A 73 -7.99 -17.89 10.30
N PRO A 74 -8.80 -18.78 9.66
CA PRO A 74 -8.32 -19.60 8.55
C PRO A 74 -7.93 -18.77 7.32
N VAL A 75 -8.64 -17.68 7.05
CA VAL A 75 -8.34 -16.79 5.92
C VAL A 75 -7.03 -16.03 6.15
N ILE A 76 -6.79 -15.57 7.38
CA ILE A 76 -5.55 -14.90 7.77
C ILE A 76 -4.38 -15.89 7.73
N LEU A 77 -4.59 -17.14 8.15
CA LEU A 77 -3.56 -18.17 8.10
C LEU A 77 -3.14 -18.49 6.65
N LEU A 78 -4.11 -18.58 5.73
CA LEU A 78 -3.88 -18.94 4.33
C LEU A 78 -3.40 -17.77 3.47
N PHE A 79 -3.98 -16.58 3.67
CA PHE A 79 -3.80 -15.43 2.79
C PHE A 79 -3.32 -14.16 3.49
N GLY A 80 -3.32 -14.12 4.83
CA GLY A 80 -2.74 -13.06 5.66
C GLY A 80 -2.72 -11.66 5.04
N ALA A 81 -1.53 -11.07 4.94
CA ALA A 81 -1.35 -9.77 4.31
C ALA A 81 -1.22 -9.82 2.76
N THR A 82 -1.26 -11.01 2.14
CA THR A 82 -1.07 -11.15 0.69
C THR A 82 -2.33 -10.81 -0.10
N LEU A 83 -3.54 -11.01 0.46
CA LEU A 83 -4.81 -10.59 -0.14
C LEU A 83 -4.87 -9.08 -0.45
N PRO A 84 -4.69 -8.17 0.53
CA PRO A 84 -4.68 -6.74 0.25
C PRO A 84 -3.49 -6.33 -0.63
N ALA A 85 -2.33 -6.99 -0.52
CA ALA A 85 -1.19 -6.75 -1.39
C ALA A 85 -1.50 -7.08 -2.87
N TYR A 86 -2.20 -8.18 -3.13
CA TYR A 86 -2.62 -8.58 -4.47
C TYR A 86 -3.63 -7.61 -5.09
N ILE A 87 -4.61 -7.17 -4.28
CA ILE A 87 -5.56 -6.12 -4.70
C ILE A 87 -4.81 -4.83 -5.06
N CYS A 88 -3.82 -4.44 -4.25
CA CYS A 88 -2.96 -3.31 -4.54
C CYS A 88 -2.19 -3.50 -5.87
N ALA A 89 -1.66 -4.68 -6.15
CA ALA A 89 -0.97 -4.96 -7.41
C ALA A 89 -1.89 -4.77 -8.63
N LEU A 90 -3.13 -5.28 -8.57
CA LEU A 90 -4.14 -5.09 -9.61
C LEU A 90 -4.49 -3.60 -9.82
N LEU A 91 -4.54 -2.82 -8.73
CA LEU A 91 -4.82 -1.38 -8.80
C LEU A 91 -3.68 -0.58 -9.45
N ILE A 92 -2.41 -0.97 -9.24
CA ILE A 92 -1.27 -0.24 -9.83
C ILE A 92 -0.91 -0.75 -11.23
N GLU A 93 -1.26 -1.98 -11.58
CA GLU A 93 -0.96 -2.58 -12.88
C GLU A 93 -1.28 -1.68 -14.10
N PRO A 94 -2.44 -0.99 -14.19
CA PRO A 94 -2.72 -0.11 -15.32
C PRO A 94 -1.85 1.15 -15.35
N VAL A 95 -1.28 1.57 -14.22
CA VAL A 95 -0.29 2.66 -14.19
C VAL A 95 1.01 2.14 -14.78
N PHE A 96 1.52 1.01 -14.29
CA PHE A 96 2.77 0.42 -14.80
C PHE A 96 2.69 -0.14 -16.22
N ARG A 97 1.49 -0.35 -16.80
CA ARG A 97 1.35 -0.66 -18.24
C ARG A 97 1.47 0.59 -19.12
N ARG A 98 1.29 1.79 -18.56
CA ARG A 98 1.38 3.07 -19.27
C ARG A 98 2.77 3.70 -19.17
N LEU A 99 3.60 3.24 -18.23
CA LEU A 99 5.03 3.52 -18.13
C LEU A 99 5.83 2.46 -18.89
#